data_AF-X0M2X9-F1
#
_entry.id   AF-X0M2X9-F1
#
_cell.length_a   1.000
_cell.length_b   1.000
_cell.length_c   1.000
_cell.angle_alpha   90.00
_cell.angle_beta   90.00
_cell.angle_gamma   90.00
#
_symmetry.space_group_name_H-M   'P 1'
#
loop_
_entity.id
_entity.type
_entity.pdbx_description
1 polymer ?
#
loop_
_entity_poly.entity_id
_entity_poly.type
_entity_poly.pdbx_seq_one_letter_code
_entity_poly.pdbx_strand_id
1 'polypeptide(L)'
;MSFGNNPRLIEDFAEYTRQQGCGDHILGRALNEYGIRFGQNGGDEKFTWGFNGVVHWKFGFRSENWCTPLLSWHKAHSRDIARYYELEKSWDFKRPLLHGDFFKRIIALDLDKRREWWDNLSSLFDITSANANSPSAPQSKYNRSLWTNAWKSVDACEAACESWNECMQWSYYDDLCRMDDKLITGSGFAPGMFQRKTRLIITSGWLFHRIKDWE
;
A
#
# COMPACT_ATOMS: atom_id res chain seq x y z
N MET A 1 6.28 5.28 35.00
CA MET A 1 7.70 5.37 34.59
C MET A 1 7.74 5.89 33.16
N SER A 2 8.63 6.84 32.85
CA SER A 2 8.81 7.32 31.48
C SER A 2 9.79 6.43 30.71
N PHE A 3 9.52 6.19 29.44
CA PHE A 3 10.44 5.49 28.53
C PHE A 3 11.81 6.19 28.54
N GLY A 4 12.90 5.42 28.67
CA GLY A 4 14.27 5.93 28.73
C GLY A 4 14.84 6.16 30.15
N ASN A 5 13.99 6.18 31.19
CA ASN A 5 14.45 6.31 32.58
C ASN A 5 14.47 4.98 33.36
N ASN A 6 14.06 3.87 32.74
CA ASN A 6 14.21 2.55 33.34
C ASN A 6 15.63 2.03 33.10
N PRO A 7 16.46 1.87 34.14
CA PRO A 7 17.83 1.35 33.97
C PRO A 7 17.86 -0.12 33.56
N ARG A 8 16.75 -0.87 33.68
CA ARG A 8 16.65 -2.29 33.34
C ARG A 8 16.09 -2.56 31.94
N LEU A 9 16.03 -1.54 31.08
CA LEU A 9 15.37 -1.65 29.77
C LEU A 9 16.01 -2.74 28.89
N ILE A 10 17.32 -2.97 29.06
CA ILE A 10 18.03 -4.06 28.38
C ILE A 10 17.57 -5.41 28.92
N GLU A 11 17.59 -5.61 30.24
CA GLU A 11 17.18 -6.86 30.88
C GLU A 11 15.71 -7.21 30.60
N ASP A 12 14.84 -6.20 30.62
CA ASP A 12 13.40 -6.38 30.43
C ASP A 12 13.05 -6.82 29.00
N PHE A 13 13.84 -6.42 27.98
CA PHE A 13 13.55 -6.73 26.56
C PHE A 13 14.59 -7.63 25.86
N ALA A 14 15.75 -7.93 26.45
CA ALA A 14 16.80 -8.72 25.79
C ALA A 14 16.33 -10.14 25.44
N GLU A 15 15.66 -10.80 26.37
CA GLU A 15 15.13 -12.15 26.15
C GLU A 15 14.03 -12.15 25.07
N TYR A 16 13.14 -11.16 25.11
CA TYR A 16 12.09 -11.01 24.10
C TYR A 16 12.69 -10.70 22.70
N THR A 17 13.72 -9.85 22.64
CA THR A 17 14.49 -9.56 21.42
C THR A 17 15.17 -10.79 20.86
N ARG A 18 15.71 -11.65 21.73
CA ARG A 18 16.33 -12.90 21.30
C ARG A 18 15.32 -13.89 20.72
N GLN A 19 14.10 -13.91 21.25
CA GLN A 19 13.01 -14.77 20.77
C GLN A 19 12.33 -14.22 19.50
N GLN A 20 12.29 -12.90 19.33
CA GLN A 20 11.60 -12.23 18.23
C GLN A 20 12.61 -11.50 17.33
N GLY A 21 12.81 -11.98 16.11
CA GLY A 21 13.90 -11.52 15.23
C GLY A 21 13.73 -10.14 14.57
N CYS A 22 12.76 -9.30 14.97
CA CYS A 22 12.44 -8.04 14.29
C CYS A 22 12.51 -6.85 15.24
N GLY A 23 13.52 -5.98 15.08
CA GLY A 23 13.78 -4.86 16.01
C GLY A 23 12.70 -3.77 16.05
N ASP A 24 11.98 -3.55 14.94
CA ASP A 24 10.81 -2.67 14.87
C ASP A 24 9.64 -3.18 15.73
N HIS A 25 9.40 -4.50 15.70
CA HIS A 25 8.44 -5.16 16.56
C HIS A 25 8.82 -5.03 18.05
N ILE A 26 10.10 -5.23 18.40
CA ILE A 26 10.60 -5.03 19.77
C ILE A 26 10.37 -3.60 20.23
N LEU A 27 10.76 -2.62 19.41
CA LEU A 27 10.64 -1.21 19.73
C LEU A 27 9.16 -0.82 19.94
N GLY A 28 8.27 -1.30 19.06
CA GLY A 28 6.82 -1.09 19.20
C GLY A 28 6.27 -1.66 20.51
N ARG A 29 6.66 -2.87 20.90
CA ARG A 29 6.26 -3.46 22.18
C ARG A 29 6.79 -2.66 23.37
N ALA A 30 8.08 -2.32 23.35
CA ALA A 30 8.73 -1.61 24.44
C ALA A 30 8.07 -0.25 24.67
N LEU A 31 7.70 0.46 23.62
CA LEU A 31 7.00 1.74 23.75
C LEU A 31 5.58 1.55 24.31
N ASN A 32 4.85 0.54 23.85
CA ASN A 32 3.51 0.23 24.31
C ASN A 32 3.46 -0.09 25.82
N GLU A 33 4.42 -0.86 26.34
CA GLU A 33 4.51 -1.19 27.77
C GLU A 33 4.72 0.05 28.66
N TYR A 34 5.25 1.15 28.11
CA TYR A 34 5.42 2.43 28.81
C TYR A 34 4.27 3.41 28.53
N GLY A 35 3.16 2.92 27.98
CA GLY A 35 1.99 3.73 27.65
C GLY A 35 2.17 4.61 26.41
N ILE A 36 3.27 4.46 25.67
CA ILE A 36 3.50 5.17 24.41
C ILE A 36 2.90 4.32 23.29
N ARG A 37 1.68 4.67 22.89
CA ARG A 37 0.98 3.98 21.80
C ARG A 37 1.41 4.53 20.45
N PHE A 38 1.68 3.64 19.50
CA PHE A 38 1.97 3.96 18.12
C PHE A 38 0.76 3.66 17.24
N GLY A 39 0.36 4.63 16.42
CA GLY A 39 -0.78 4.52 15.52
C GLY A 39 -2.11 5.03 16.08
N GLN A 40 -3.06 5.21 15.17
CA GLN A 40 -4.28 5.98 15.44
C GLN A 40 -5.39 5.20 16.16
N ASN A 41 -5.34 3.86 16.15
CA ASN A 41 -6.46 3.03 16.63
C ASN A 41 -6.27 2.47 18.05
N GLY A 42 -5.40 3.07 18.86
CA GLY A 42 -5.23 2.66 20.25
C GLY A 42 -4.73 1.22 20.48
N GLY A 43 -4.32 0.51 19.43
CA GLY A 43 -3.83 -0.87 19.48
C GLY A 43 -4.75 -1.92 18.84
N ASP A 44 -5.96 -1.57 18.39
CA ASP A 44 -6.88 -2.55 17.81
C ASP A 44 -6.42 -3.01 16.42
N GLU A 45 -6.48 -4.33 16.21
CA GLU A 45 -5.73 -5.18 15.27
C GLU A 45 -5.89 -4.87 13.77
N LYS A 46 -6.58 -3.79 13.40
CA LYS A 46 -6.72 -3.33 12.02
C LYS A 46 -6.20 -1.91 11.91
N PHE A 47 -5.05 -1.79 11.23
CA PHE A 47 -4.44 -0.51 10.83
C PHE A 47 -3.89 0.35 11.99
N THR A 48 -3.06 -0.26 12.84
CA THR A 48 -2.19 0.48 13.77
C THR A 48 -1.07 1.17 13.00
N TRP A 49 -1.30 2.41 12.57
CA TRP A 49 -0.32 3.22 11.81
C TRP A 49 0.86 3.69 12.67
N GLY A 50 1.68 2.74 13.10
CA GLY A 50 2.99 2.91 13.72
C GLY A 50 4.11 2.70 12.70
N PHE A 51 5.03 1.76 12.97
CA PHE A 51 6.04 1.33 11.99
C PHE A 51 5.37 0.52 10.87
N ASN A 52 5.59 0.92 9.61
CA ASN A 52 4.98 0.22 8.48
C ASN A 52 5.66 -1.14 8.27
N GLY A 53 4.89 -2.22 8.27
CA GLY A 53 5.39 -3.59 8.02
C GLY A 53 5.74 -3.89 6.55
N VAL A 54 5.56 -2.92 5.65
CA VAL A 54 5.86 -3.04 4.22
C VAL A 54 6.59 -1.80 3.70
N VAL A 55 7.18 -1.93 2.52
CA VAL A 55 7.81 -0.84 1.77
C VAL A 55 6.74 0.01 1.06
N HIS A 56 7.04 1.27 0.76
CA HIS A 56 6.10 2.23 0.15
C HIS A 56 5.37 1.68 -1.09
N TRP A 57 6.06 0.93 -1.95
CA TRP A 57 5.46 0.41 -3.19
C TRP A 57 4.55 -0.81 -2.96
N LYS A 58 4.52 -1.38 -1.76
CA LYS A 58 3.53 -2.40 -1.32
C LYS A 58 2.46 -1.83 -0.40
N PHE A 59 2.60 -0.57 0.01
CA PHE A 59 1.68 0.07 0.93
C PHE A 59 0.39 0.47 0.22
N GLY A 60 -0.74 0.20 0.87
CA GLY A 60 -2.06 0.60 0.39
C GLY A 60 -2.46 1.96 0.91
N PHE A 61 -2.33 3.00 0.08
CA PHE A 61 -2.83 4.33 0.40
C PHE A 61 -4.34 4.40 0.27
N ARG A 62 -4.98 5.03 1.25
CA ARG A 62 -6.43 5.30 1.32
C ARG A 62 -6.68 6.61 2.05
N SER A 63 -7.92 7.11 1.98
CA SER A 63 -8.34 8.29 2.75
C SER A 63 -8.04 8.16 4.25
N GLU A 64 -8.21 6.96 4.84
CA GLU A 64 -8.01 6.74 6.27
C GLU A 64 -6.54 6.89 6.71
N ASN A 65 -5.58 6.63 5.83
CA ASN A 65 -4.15 6.75 6.16
C ASN A 65 -3.46 7.96 5.54
N TRP A 66 -4.12 8.68 4.63
CA TRP A 66 -3.55 9.77 3.86
C TRP A 66 -2.95 10.88 4.74
N CYS A 67 -3.70 11.31 5.75
CA CYS A 67 -3.35 12.41 6.66
C CYS A 67 -2.65 11.95 7.94
N THR A 68 -2.02 10.77 7.92
CA THR A 68 -1.41 10.17 9.11
C THR A 68 0.12 10.27 9.05
N PRO A 69 0.81 10.44 10.20
CA PRO A 69 2.26 10.49 10.23
C PRO A 69 2.91 9.23 9.65
N LEU A 70 3.89 9.43 8.77
CA LEU A 70 4.75 8.37 8.24
C LEU A 70 5.99 8.26 9.13
N LEU A 71 6.15 7.11 9.79
CA LEU A 71 7.26 6.86 10.71
C LEU A 71 8.38 6.02 10.10
N SER A 72 8.04 5.02 9.29
CA SER A 72 9.05 4.15 8.66
C SER A 72 8.52 3.48 7.40
N TRP A 73 9.45 2.87 6.66
CA TRP A 73 9.17 1.88 5.64
C TRP A 73 10.00 0.63 5.91
N HIS A 74 9.37 -0.55 5.91
CA HIS A 74 10.08 -1.81 6.10
C HIS A 74 10.52 -2.41 4.75
N LYS A 75 11.66 -3.11 4.70
CA LYS A 75 12.20 -3.76 3.47
C LYS A 75 12.41 -2.80 2.29
N ALA A 76 12.83 -1.57 2.54
CA ALA A 76 13.23 -0.64 1.50
C ALA A 76 14.55 -1.08 0.83
N HIS A 77 14.66 -0.93 -0.49
CA HIS A 77 15.93 -1.14 -1.19
C HIS A 77 16.86 0.05 -0.98
N SER A 78 18.18 -0.17 -1.06
CA SER A 78 19.18 0.90 -0.88
C SER A 78 18.96 2.10 -1.81
N ARG A 79 18.46 1.85 -3.02
CA ARG A 79 18.06 2.91 -3.96
C ARG A 79 16.93 3.77 -3.40
N ASP A 80 15.93 3.15 -2.80
CA ASP A 80 14.78 3.87 -2.24
C ASP A 80 15.21 4.64 -0.98
N ILE A 81 16.08 4.05 -0.14
CA ILE A 81 16.67 4.72 1.03
C ILE A 81 17.38 6.02 0.63
N ALA A 82 18.16 6.01 -0.46
CA ALA A 82 18.81 7.22 -0.96
C ALA A 82 17.79 8.30 -1.37
N ARG A 83 16.65 7.91 -1.97
CA ARG A 83 15.56 8.85 -2.30
C ARG A 83 14.88 9.39 -1.04
N TYR A 84 14.65 8.54 -0.04
CA TYR A 84 14.04 8.97 1.22
C TYR A 84 14.93 9.97 1.94
N TYR A 85 16.24 9.71 1.97
CA TYR A 85 17.22 10.60 2.60
C TYR A 85 17.20 12.02 2.01
N GLU A 86 17.10 12.15 0.67
CA GLU A 86 16.99 13.47 0.05
C GLU A 86 15.64 14.14 0.33
N LEU A 87 14.55 13.38 0.44
CA LEU A 87 13.27 13.91 0.91
C LEU A 87 13.38 14.45 2.34
N GLU A 88 13.91 13.65 3.27
CA GLU A 88 14.06 14.01 4.69
C GLU A 88 14.92 15.26 4.87
N LYS A 89 16.04 15.38 4.14
CA LYS A 89 16.87 16.60 4.18
C LYS A 89 16.12 17.87 3.78
N SER A 90 15.17 17.75 2.87
CA SER A 90 14.36 18.88 2.39
C SER A 90 13.14 19.18 3.27
N TRP A 91 12.87 18.35 4.27
CA TRP A 91 11.64 18.40 5.05
C TRP A 91 11.78 19.25 6.33
N ASP A 92 10.85 20.16 6.57
CA ASP A 92 10.75 20.88 7.83
C ASP A 92 9.97 20.05 8.86
N PHE A 93 10.70 19.37 9.74
CA PHE A 93 10.14 18.52 10.79
C PHE A 93 9.47 19.25 11.95
N LYS A 94 9.26 20.58 11.85
CA LYS A 94 8.26 21.27 12.71
C LYS A 94 6.86 20.67 12.57
N ARG A 95 6.58 20.00 11.44
CA ARG A 95 5.41 19.13 11.26
C ARG A 95 5.84 17.72 10.84
N PRO A 96 5.10 16.67 11.24
CA PRO A 96 5.39 15.33 10.78
C PRO A 96 5.25 15.21 9.25
N LEU A 97 6.08 14.36 8.64
CA LEU A 97 5.88 13.91 7.26
C LEU A 97 4.66 12.98 7.23
N LEU A 98 3.66 13.29 6.40
CA LEU A 98 2.45 12.45 6.28
C LEU A 98 2.58 11.45 5.11
N HIS A 99 1.76 10.40 5.12
CA HIS A 99 1.69 9.44 4.00
C HIS A 99 1.35 10.14 2.68
N GLY A 100 0.38 11.06 2.69
CA GLY A 100 0.03 11.87 1.51
C GLY A 100 1.17 12.77 1.03
N ASP A 101 1.96 13.35 1.94
CA ASP A 101 3.14 14.16 1.59
C ASP A 101 4.20 13.29 0.89
N PHE A 102 4.49 12.11 1.44
CA PHE A 102 5.42 11.15 0.87
C PHE A 102 4.94 10.68 -0.52
N PHE A 103 3.66 10.34 -0.64
CA PHE A 103 3.08 9.93 -1.92
C PHE A 103 3.28 11.00 -2.99
N LYS A 104 2.92 12.25 -2.68
CA LYS A 104 3.05 13.37 -3.62
C LYS A 104 4.50 13.62 -4.06
N ARG A 105 5.48 13.45 -3.17
CA ARG A 105 6.89 13.75 -3.46
C ARG A 105 7.68 12.58 -4.05
N ILE A 106 7.35 11.34 -3.70
CA ILE A 106 8.13 10.15 -4.10
C ILE A 106 7.42 9.32 -5.17
N ILE A 107 6.09 9.20 -5.08
CA ILE A 107 5.33 8.24 -5.90
C ILE A 107 4.67 8.93 -7.09
N ALA A 108 3.96 10.04 -6.86
CA ALA A 108 3.11 10.68 -7.87
C ALA A 108 3.87 11.13 -9.13
N LEU A 109 5.15 11.47 -8.99
CA LEU A 109 6.01 11.88 -10.11
C LEU A 109 6.32 10.73 -11.08
N ASP A 110 6.31 9.50 -10.57
CA ASP A 110 6.74 8.31 -11.28
C ASP A 110 5.57 7.40 -11.63
N LEU A 111 4.32 7.85 -11.62
CA LEU A 111 3.16 6.96 -11.79
C LEU A 111 2.21 7.40 -12.92
N ASP A 112 2.13 6.58 -13.96
CA ASP A 112 1.24 6.79 -15.11
C ASP A 112 -0.16 6.25 -14.83
N LYS A 113 -1.19 6.73 -15.56
CA LYS A 113 -2.58 6.21 -15.44
C LYS A 113 -2.64 4.69 -15.69
N ARG A 114 -1.82 4.19 -16.63
CA ARG A 114 -1.78 2.78 -17.05
C ARG A 114 -0.33 2.35 -17.34
N ARG A 115 0.05 1.14 -16.94
CA ARG A 115 1.37 0.54 -17.19
C ARG A 115 1.28 -0.93 -17.53
N GLU A 116 1.94 -1.33 -18.60
CA GLU A 116 2.17 -2.73 -18.93
C GLU A 116 3.39 -3.30 -18.19
N TRP A 117 3.42 -4.61 -18.05
CA TRP A 117 4.46 -5.34 -17.33
C TRP A 117 4.64 -4.83 -15.90
N TRP A 118 3.52 -4.48 -15.29
CA TRP A 118 3.46 -3.88 -13.97
C TRP A 118 2.37 -4.55 -13.16
N ASP A 119 2.70 -4.94 -11.93
CA ASP A 119 1.75 -5.55 -11.00
C ASP A 119 1.55 -4.60 -9.82
N ASN A 120 0.40 -3.92 -9.80
CA ASN A 120 -0.04 -3.04 -8.71
C ASN A 120 -0.65 -3.77 -7.52
N LEU A 121 -0.63 -5.11 -7.50
CA LEU A 121 -1.11 -5.93 -6.39
C LEU A 121 -2.61 -5.75 -6.09
N SER A 122 -3.41 -5.37 -7.09
CA SER A 122 -4.87 -5.34 -6.95
C SER A 122 -5.39 -6.73 -6.60
N SER A 123 -6.22 -6.85 -5.56
CA SER A 123 -6.68 -8.18 -5.11
C SER A 123 -7.99 -8.20 -4.33
N LEU A 124 -8.74 -7.10 -4.24
CA LEU A 124 -9.99 -7.09 -3.47
C LEU A 124 -11.12 -7.82 -4.21
N PHE A 125 -11.21 -7.63 -5.52
CA PHE A 125 -12.16 -8.33 -6.38
C PHE A 125 -11.46 -8.90 -7.60
N ASP A 126 -11.79 -10.16 -7.91
CA ASP A 126 -11.29 -10.88 -9.08
C ASP A 126 -12.48 -11.27 -9.98
N ILE A 127 -12.49 -10.77 -11.21
CA ILE A 127 -13.48 -11.07 -12.24
C ILE A 127 -12.80 -11.84 -13.36
N THR A 128 -13.31 -13.04 -13.63
CA THR A 128 -12.79 -13.94 -14.68
C THR A 128 -13.92 -14.40 -15.59
N SER A 129 -13.54 -15.01 -16.71
CA SER A 129 -14.51 -15.73 -17.55
C SER A 129 -15.29 -16.79 -16.76
N ALA A 130 -14.63 -17.47 -15.80
CA ALA A 130 -15.21 -18.55 -15.01
C ALA A 130 -16.27 -18.08 -13.99
N ASN A 131 -16.13 -16.88 -13.43
CA ASN A 131 -17.07 -16.36 -12.44
C ASN A 131 -18.02 -15.27 -12.99
N ALA A 132 -17.96 -14.96 -14.29
CA ALA A 132 -18.71 -13.86 -14.91
C ALA A 132 -20.23 -13.87 -14.66
N ASN A 133 -20.83 -15.05 -14.44
CA ASN A 133 -22.26 -15.18 -14.15
C ASN A 133 -22.65 -14.72 -12.73
N SER A 134 -21.71 -14.80 -11.78
CA SER A 134 -21.93 -14.44 -10.38
C SER A 134 -20.62 -14.02 -9.70
N PRO A 135 -19.98 -12.94 -10.16
CA PRO A 135 -18.73 -12.49 -9.56
C PRO A 135 -18.99 -11.89 -8.18
N SER A 136 -17.98 -11.97 -7.30
CA SER A 136 -17.95 -11.15 -6.09
C SER A 136 -18.06 -9.68 -6.47
N ALA A 137 -18.84 -8.91 -5.71
CA ALA A 137 -19.12 -7.53 -6.01
C ALA A 137 -19.07 -6.65 -4.75
N PRO A 138 -18.72 -5.37 -4.89
CA PRO A 138 -18.76 -4.42 -3.77
C PRO A 138 -20.18 -4.16 -3.31
N GLN A 139 -20.31 -3.75 -2.05
CA GLN A 139 -21.59 -3.29 -1.49
C GLN A 139 -21.95 -1.88 -1.98
N SER A 140 -20.95 -1.06 -2.29
CA SER A 140 -21.12 0.29 -2.83
C SER A 140 -21.58 0.28 -4.27
N LYS A 141 -21.91 1.46 -4.82
CA LYS A 141 -22.46 1.61 -6.17
C LYS A 141 -21.41 1.22 -7.24
N TYR A 142 -21.84 0.38 -8.18
CA TYR A 142 -21.09 0.00 -9.39
C TYR A 142 -22.05 -0.29 -10.55
N ASN A 143 -21.55 -0.35 -11.79
CA ASN A 143 -22.35 -0.77 -12.94
C ASN A 143 -22.25 -2.30 -13.12
N ARG A 144 -23.36 -3.02 -12.89
CA ARG A 144 -23.39 -4.50 -12.98
C ARG A 144 -23.00 -5.03 -14.35
N SER A 145 -23.40 -4.37 -15.43
CA SER A 145 -23.08 -4.80 -16.79
C SER A 145 -21.59 -4.65 -17.09
N LEU A 146 -20.97 -3.53 -16.68
CA LEU A 146 -19.51 -3.37 -16.83
C LEU A 146 -18.76 -4.38 -15.95
N TRP A 147 -19.23 -4.59 -14.73
CA TRP A 147 -18.62 -5.51 -13.77
C TRP A 147 -18.57 -6.96 -14.26
N THR A 148 -19.67 -7.53 -14.73
CA THR A 148 -19.69 -8.92 -15.24
C THR A 148 -18.92 -9.10 -16.55
N ASN A 149 -18.64 -8.01 -17.27
CA ASN A 149 -17.87 -7.99 -18.50
C ASN A 149 -16.41 -7.56 -18.30
N ALA A 150 -15.97 -7.25 -17.07
CA ALA A 150 -14.66 -6.67 -16.79
C ALA A 150 -13.48 -7.54 -17.25
N TRP A 151 -13.67 -8.86 -17.27
CA TRP A 151 -12.68 -9.84 -17.71
C TRP A 151 -12.40 -9.84 -19.22
N LYS A 152 -13.25 -9.20 -20.04
CA LYS A 152 -13.19 -9.30 -21.51
C LYS A 152 -12.01 -8.56 -22.14
N SER A 153 -11.53 -7.49 -21.51
CA SER A 153 -10.39 -6.72 -22.01
C SER A 153 -9.84 -5.80 -20.91
N VAL A 154 -8.64 -5.29 -21.15
CA VAL A 154 -8.01 -4.23 -20.35
C VAL A 154 -8.97 -3.03 -20.18
N ASP A 155 -9.59 -2.58 -21.26
CA ASP A 155 -10.49 -1.43 -21.23
C ASP A 155 -11.82 -1.74 -20.52
N ALA A 156 -12.32 -2.98 -20.62
CA ALA A 156 -13.50 -3.40 -19.87
C ALA A 156 -13.21 -3.45 -18.36
N CYS A 157 -12.01 -3.89 -17.97
CA CYS A 157 -11.56 -3.89 -16.59
C CYS A 157 -11.45 -2.46 -16.03
N GLU A 158 -10.84 -1.54 -16.79
CA GLU A 158 -10.78 -0.13 -16.42
C GLU A 158 -12.18 0.48 -16.28
N ALA A 159 -13.06 0.28 -17.26
CA ALA A 159 -14.42 0.81 -17.23
C ALA A 159 -15.23 0.27 -16.04
N ALA A 160 -15.06 -1.00 -15.68
CA ALA A 160 -15.68 -1.59 -14.50
C ALA A 160 -15.19 -0.90 -13.20
N CYS A 161 -13.88 -0.69 -13.07
CA CYS A 161 -13.29 0.03 -11.94
C CYS A 161 -13.77 1.49 -11.88
N GLU A 162 -13.76 2.21 -13.00
CA GLU A 162 -14.27 3.59 -13.07
C GLU A 162 -15.76 3.66 -12.68
N SER A 163 -16.54 2.63 -12.97
CA SER A 163 -17.96 2.57 -12.57
C SER A 163 -18.19 2.29 -11.08
N TRP A 164 -17.21 1.68 -10.40
CA TRP A 164 -17.28 1.37 -8.98
C TRP A 164 -16.75 2.56 -8.17
N ASN A 165 -17.61 3.14 -7.33
CA ASN A 165 -17.33 4.40 -6.63
C ASN A 165 -16.05 4.40 -5.78
N GLU A 166 -15.68 3.28 -5.17
CA GLU A 166 -14.53 3.19 -4.26
C GLU A 166 -13.27 2.67 -4.96
N CYS A 167 -13.36 2.26 -6.23
CA CYS A 167 -12.19 1.73 -6.93
C CYS A 167 -11.08 2.79 -7.01
N MET A 168 -9.85 2.40 -6.67
CA MET A 168 -8.67 3.25 -6.77
C MET A 168 -7.68 2.71 -7.80
N GLN A 169 -7.71 1.40 -8.06
CA GLN A 169 -6.82 0.75 -9.00
C GLN A 169 -7.39 -0.54 -9.57
N TRP A 170 -6.82 -0.97 -10.68
CA TRP A 170 -7.15 -2.23 -11.32
C TRP A 170 -5.92 -2.86 -11.96
N SER A 171 -5.97 -4.16 -12.24
CA SER A 171 -4.99 -4.85 -13.08
C SER A 171 -5.68 -5.87 -13.96
N TYR A 172 -5.16 -6.04 -15.17
CA TYR A 172 -5.67 -7.00 -16.13
C TYR A 172 -4.55 -7.86 -16.69
N TYR A 173 -4.80 -9.16 -16.81
CA TYR A 173 -4.01 -10.06 -17.65
C TYR A 173 -4.89 -11.20 -18.17
N ASP A 174 -4.78 -11.49 -19.48
CA ASP A 174 -5.47 -12.56 -20.19
C ASP A 174 -7.00 -12.54 -20.07
N ASP A 175 -7.57 -13.14 -19.02
CA ASP A 175 -9.00 -13.14 -18.74
C ASP A 175 -9.32 -12.75 -17.28
N LEU A 176 -8.35 -12.20 -16.55
CA LEU A 176 -8.52 -11.80 -15.16
C LEU A 176 -8.45 -10.29 -15.02
N CYS A 177 -9.56 -9.70 -14.58
CA CYS A 177 -9.60 -8.34 -14.06
C CYS A 177 -9.56 -8.38 -12.53
N ARG A 178 -8.56 -7.74 -11.92
CA ARG A 178 -8.50 -7.49 -10.48
C ARG A 178 -8.73 -6.02 -10.19
N MET A 179 -9.47 -5.71 -9.14
CA MET A 179 -9.76 -4.34 -8.72
C MET A 179 -9.52 -4.18 -7.22
N ASP A 180 -9.18 -2.96 -6.80
CA ASP A 180 -8.93 -2.62 -5.41
C ASP A 180 -9.33 -1.17 -5.11
N ASP A 181 -9.72 -0.93 -3.86
CA ASP A 181 -10.16 0.35 -3.28
C ASP A 181 -9.03 1.07 -2.52
N LYS A 182 -7.82 0.48 -2.50
CA LYS A 182 -6.58 1.14 -2.09
C LYS A 182 -5.69 1.39 -3.29
N LEU A 183 -4.88 2.44 -3.20
CA LEU A 183 -3.83 2.71 -4.17
C LEU A 183 -2.53 2.09 -3.68
N ILE A 184 -2.01 1.13 -4.44
CA ILE A 184 -0.72 0.48 -4.25
C ILE A 184 0.11 0.72 -5.51
N THR A 185 1.33 1.23 -5.35
CA THR A 185 2.22 1.47 -6.49
C THR A 185 2.62 0.17 -7.18
N GLY A 186 2.92 -0.89 -6.42
CA GLY A 186 3.37 -2.17 -6.94
C GLY A 186 4.77 -2.14 -7.54
N SER A 187 5.06 -3.10 -8.41
CA SER A 187 6.38 -3.24 -9.02
C SER A 187 6.32 -3.71 -10.46
N GLY A 188 7.18 -3.14 -11.30
CA GLY A 188 7.35 -3.55 -12.70
C GLY A 188 8.33 -4.70 -12.89
N PHE A 189 8.13 -5.44 -13.99
CA PHE A 189 9.10 -6.41 -14.49
C PHE A 189 10.02 -5.71 -15.50
N ALA A 190 11.29 -5.47 -15.15
CA ALA A 190 12.24 -4.87 -16.08
C ALA A 190 12.54 -5.81 -17.28
N PRO A 191 12.92 -5.30 -18.47
CA PRO A 191 13.11 -6.11 -19.68
C PRO A 191 14.04 -7.32 -19.52
N GLY A 192 15.06 -7.22 -18.66
CA GLY A 192 16.02 -8.32 -18.40
C GLY A 192 15.55 -9.37 -17.38
N MET A 193 14.39 -9.18 -16.75
CA MET A 193 13.91 -10.11 -15.72
C MET A 193 13.29 -11.37 -16.33
N PHE A 194 13.52 -12.53 -15.71
CA PHE A 194 12.99 -13.82 -16.18
C PHE A 194 11.45 -13.85 -16.29
N GLN A 195 10.77 -13.05 -15.46
CA GLN A 195 9.32 -12.86 -15.49
C GLN A 195 8.83 -12.38 -16.86
N ARG A 196 9.63 -11.64 -17.63
CA ARG A 196 9.30 -11.23 -19.00
C ARG A 196 9.17 -12.40 -19.98
N LYS A 197 9.72 -13.57 -19.64
CA LYS A 197 9.66 -14.79 -20.44
C LYS A 197 8.60 -15.78 -19.96
N THR A 198 8.15 -15.66 -18.72
CA THR A 198 7.29 -16.67 -18.07
C THR A 198 5.95 -16.16 -17.59
N ARG A 199 5.76 -14.84 -17.51
CA ARG A 199 4.49 -14.22 -17.15
C ARG A 199 3.83 -13.62 -18.37
N LEU A 200 2.51 -13.66 -18.36
CA LEU A 200 1.67 -12.86 -19.24
C LEU A 200 1.84 -11.38 -18.93
N ILE A 201 1.53 -10.53 -19.91
CA ILE A 201 1.56 -9.08 -19.73
C ILE A 201 0.47 -8.69 -18.74
N ILE A 202 0.89 -8.18 -17.58
CA ILE A 202 -0.02 -7.56 -16.62
C ILE A 202 -0.06 -6.07 -16.92
N THR A 203 -1.27 -5.56 -17.14
CA THR A 203 -1.52 -4.13 -17.30
C THR A 203 -2.20 -3.63 -16.04
N SER A 204 -1.54 -2.71 -15.33
CA SER A 204 -2.10 -2.05 -14.15
C SER A 204 -2.55 -0.64 -14.48
N GLY A 205 -3.60 -0.18 -13.81
CA GLY A 205 -4.03 1.21 -13.87
C GLY A 205 -4.50 1.74 -12.52
N TRP A 206 -4.53 3.07 -12.42
CA TRP A 206 -4.88 3.79 -11.20
C TRP A 206 -5.76 5.00 -11.50
N LEU A 207 -6.71 5.28 -10.60
CA LEU A 207 -7.64 6.40 -10.71
C LEU A 207 -7.18 7.58 -9.84
N PHE A 208 -6.00 8.16 -10.14
CA PHE A 208 -5.40 9.24 -9.34
C PHE A 208 -6.28 10.47 -9.15
N HIS A 209 -7.18 10.74 -10.11
CA HIS A 209 -8.09 11.87 -10.01
C HIS A 209 -9.03 11.79 -8.78
N ARG A 210 -9.17 10.61 -8.14
CA ARG A 210 -9.95 10.40 -6.91
C ARG A 210 -9.19 10.72 -5.63
N ILE A 211 -7.86 10.86 -5.70
CA ILE A 211 -7.03 11.23 -4.52
C ILE A 211 -7.42 12.62 -3.99
N LYS A 212 -7.88 13.52 -4.85
CA LYS A 212 -8.35 14.85 -4.45
C LYS A 212 -9.48 14.81 -3.42
N ASP A 213 -10.22 13.70 -3.37
CA ASP A 213 -11.33 13.50 -2.45
C ASP A 213 -10.83 13.04 -1.05
N TRP A 214 -9.51 12.88 -0.87
CA TRP A 214 -8.85 12.53 0.41
C TRP A 214 -8.25 13.74 1.13
N GLU A 215 -8.36 14.95 0.54
CA GLU A 215 -7.82 16.20 1.11
C GLU A 215 -8.79 16.90 2.06
#